data_AF-A0A2G8SXM7-F1
#
_entry.id   AF-A0A2G8SXM7-F1
#
_cell.length_a   1.000
_cell.length_b   1.000
_cell.length_c   1.000
_cell.angle_alpha   90.00
_cell.angle_beta   90.00
_cell.angle_gamma   90.00
#
_symmetry.space_group_name_H-M   'P 1'
#
loop_
_entity.id
_entity.type
_entity.pdbx_description
1 polymer ?
#
loop_
_entity_poly.entity_id
_entity_poly.type
_entity_poly.pdbx_seq_one_letter_code
_entity_poly.pdbx_strand_id
1 'polypeptide(L)'
;MLAAAQSATVPIAPAPQPAVAPDAAARAADDLFLLLREAARQDDAAGAASYAARLPNHAIASYVDYYRLKPRLRSASGDEIRDFLQHHQGSAIADRMRNDWLLELGRNRDWLNFDQQYPLFVLDDDIQVKCYGLMSRAVRGENVAGDARALLVNPPGYGDACASLIATLAQAGQFDANDLLAQLRLAGEQHATGPARRAAVLLGATDTQAAQAVDVPALALAR
;
A
#
# COMPACT_ATOMS: atom_id res chain seq x y z
N MET A 1 -49.75 8.17 -58.35
CA MET A 1 -48.39 8.65 -58.03
C MET A 1 -47.72 7.59 -57.17
N LEU A 2 -46.77 6.83 -57.73
CA LEU A 2 -45.97 5.85 -56.99
C LEU A 2 -44.78 6.55 -56.34
N ALA A 3 -44.55 6.34 -55.04
CA ALA A 3 -43.37 6.81 -54.32
C ALA A 3 -42.26 5.77 -54.42
N ALA A 4 -41.07 6.20 -54.86
CA ALA A 4 -39.87 5.36 -54.99
C ALA A 4 -39.17 5.20 -53.62
N ALA A 5 -38.85 3.95 -53.26
CA ALA A 5 -38.02 3.62 -52.10
C ALA A 5 -36.54 3.87 -52.42
N GLN A 6 -35.85 4.61 -51.55
CA GLN A 6 -34.40 4.85 -51.63
C GLN A 6 -33.67 3.84 -50.75
N SER A 7 -32.74 3.10 -51.35
CA SER A 7 -31.87 2.15 -50.66
C SER A 7 -30.76 2.89 -49.92
N ALA A 8 -30.68 2.71 -48.60
CA ALA A 8 -29.55 3.18 -47.80
C ALA A 8 -28.35 2.24 -47.94
N THR A 9 -27.19 2.77 -48.31
CA THR A 9 -25.91 2.06 -48.33
C THR A 9 -25.28 2.08 -46.93
N VAL A 10 -25.00 0.89 -46.38
CA VAL A 10 -24.29 0.72 -45.11
C VAL A 10 -22.78 0.88 -45.35
N PRO A 11 -22.05 1.71 -44.58
CA PRO A 11 -20.61 1.81 -44.73
C PRO A 11 -19.93 0.53 -44.23
N ILE A 12 -19.02 -0.01 -45.05
CA ILE A 12 -18.21 -1.18 -44.71
C ILE A 12 -17.15 -0.74 -43.68
N ALA A 13 -17.14 -1.38 -42.50
CA ALA A 13 -16.09 -1.18 -41.51
C ALA A 13 -14.73 -1.69 -42.05
N PRO A 14 -13.61 -0.98 -41.79
CA PRO A 14 -12.30 -1.43 -42.23
C PRO A 14 -11.95 -2.78 -41.58
N ALA A 15 -11.34 -3.67 -42.37
CA ALA A 15 -10.90 -4.97 -41.90
C ALA A 15 -9.91 -4.84 -40.73
N PRO A 16 -9.94 -5.74 -39.73
CA PRO A 16 -8.97 -5.75 -38.64
C PRO A 16 -7.57 -5.91 -39.23
N GLN A 17 -6.68 -4.96 -38.93
CA GLN A 17 -5.28 -5.05 -39.34
C GLN A 17 -4.60 -6.19 -38.57
N PRO A 18 -3.75 -7.00 -39.22
CA PRO A 18 -3.02 -8.07 -38.54
C PRO A 18 -2.11 -7.46 -37.47
N ALA A 19 -2.13 -8.03 -36.26
CA ALA A 19 -1.22 -7.66 -35.19
C ALA A 19 0.23 -7.88 -35.66
N VAL A 20 1.03 -6.82 -35.69
CA VAL A 20 2.45 -6.91 -35.99
C VAL A 20 3.11 -7.67 -34.84
N ALA A 21 3.67 -8.85 -35.12
CA ALA A 21 4.40 -9.61 -34.11
C ALA A 21 5.56 -8.75 -33.56
N PRO A 22 5.79 -8.68 -32.24
CA PRO A 22 6.87 -7.89 -31.68
C PRO A 22 8.20 -8.37 -32.24
N ASP A 23 9.09 -7.43 -32.57
CA ASP A 23 10.46 -7.72 -33.01
C ASP A 23 11.17 -8.63 -31.99
N ALA A 24 12.06 -9.51 -32.45
CA ALA A 24 12.82 -10.40 -31.58
C ALA A 24 13.61 -9.62 -30.50
N ALA A 25 14.09 -8.42 -30.84
CA ALA A 25 14.73 -7.51 -29.90
C ALA A 25 13.77 -7.02 -28.80
N ALA A 26 12.51 -6.74 -29.14
CA ALA A 26 11.50 -6.32 -28.15
C ALA A 26 11.18 -7.47 -27.18
N ARG A 27 11.04 -8.70 -27.68
CA ARG A 27 10.83 -9.89 -26.81
C ARG A 27 11.98 -10.12 -25.84
N ALA A 28 13.22 -9.97 -26.31
CA ALA A 28 14.40 -10.09 -25.45
C ALA A 28 14.46 -8.99 -24.37
N ALA A 29 13.99 -7.78 -24.68
CA ALA A 29 13.88 -6.69 -23.72
C ALA A 29 12.79 -6.98 -22.67
N ASP A 30 11.64 -7.52 -23.08
CA ASP A 30 10.57 -7.93 -22.18
C ASP A 30 11.03 -9.05 -21.23
N ASP A 31 11.78 -10.04 -21.71
CA ASP A 31 12.36 -11.10 -20.89
C ASP A 31 13.32 -10.52 -19.82
N LEU A 32 14.16 -9.55 -20.21
CA LEU A 32 15.02 -8.83 -19.25
C LEU A 32 14.22 -8.01 -18.24
N PHE A 33 13.12 -7.40 -18.66
CA PHE A 33 12.22 -6.68 -17.77
C PHE A 33 11.58 -7.60 -16.73
N LEU A 34 11.22 -8.83 -17.11
CA LEU A 34 10.71 -9.83 -16.16
C LEU A 34 11.77 -10.22 -15.12
N LEU A 35 13.04 -10.36 -15.54
CA LEU A 35 14.16 -10.60 -14.63
C LEU A 35 14.40 -9.42 -13.69
N LEU A 36 14.32 -8.18 -14.19
CA LEU A 36 14.37 -6.97 -13.38
C LEU A 36 13.26 -6.96 -12.31
N ARG A 37 12.02 -7.23 -12.71
CA ARG A 37 10.88 -7.29 -11.78
C ARG A 37 11.09 -8.35 -10.71
N GLU A 38 11.60 -9.51 -11.08
CA GLU A 38 11.84 -10.60 -10.14
C GLU A 38 12.98 -10.27 -9.16
N ALA A 39 14.09 -9.72 -9.65
CA ALA A 39 15.15 -9.21 -8.78
C ALA A 39 14.60 -8.16 -7.80
N ALA A 40 13.74 -7.27 -8.28
CA ALA A 40 13.11 -6.26 -7.44
C ALA A 40 12.15 -6.83 -6.39
N ARG A 41 11.46 -7.93 -6.69
CA ARG A 41 10.57 -8.65 -5.77
C ARG A 41 11.36 -9.37 -4.66
N GLN A 42 12.58 -9.79 -4.96
CA GLN A 42 13.48 -10.49 -4.03
C GLN A 42 14.41 -9.55 -3.26
N ASP A 43 14.23 -8.22 -3.41
CA ASP A 43 15.12 -7.20 -2.85
C ASP A 43 16.60 -7.33 -3.31
N ASP A 44 16.84 -7.94 -4.48
CA ASP A 44 18.17 -8.02 -5.10
C ASP A 44 18.50 -6.72 -5.84
N ALA A 45 19.03 -5.75 -5.09
CA ALA A 45 19.42 -4.45 -5.63
C ALA A 45 20.51 -4.52 -6.71
N ALA A 46 21.44 -5.47 -6.60
CA ALA A 46 22.55 -5.60 -7.56
C ALA A 46 22.06 -6.20 -8.89
N GLY A 47 21.26 -7.26 -8.83
CA GLY A 47 20.60 -7.83 -9.99
C GLY A 47 19.67 -6.84 -10.67
N ALA A 48 18.83 -6.13 -9.90
CA ALA A 48 17.94 -5.11 -10.44
C ALA A 48 18.70 -4.00 -11.17
N ALA A 49 19.80 -3.49 -10.60
CA ALA A 49 20.64 -2.49 -11.27
C ALA A 49 21.26 -3.02 -12.58
N SER A 50 21.73 -4.27 -12.59
CA SER A 50 22.32 -4.91 -13.76
C SER A 50 21.32 -5.10 -14.90
N TYR A 51 20.12 -5.59 -14.60
CA TYR A 51 19.06 -5.76 -15.61
C TYR A 51 18.56 -4.41 -16.13
N ALA A 52 18.35 -3.42 -15.26
CA ALA A 52 17.90 -2.09 -15.67
C ALA A 52 18.89 -1.39 -16.61
N ALA A 53 20.20 -1.54 -16.40
CA ALA A 53 21.22 -0.95 -17.27
C ALA A 53 21.19 -1.49 -18.72
N ARG A 54 20.57 -2.66 -18.93
CA ARG A 54 20.41 -3.29 -20.25
C ARG A 54 19.09 -2.92 -20.93
N LEU A 55 18.30 -2.04 -20.31
CA LEU A 55 16.97 -1.61 -20.77
C LEU A 55 16.87 -0.09 -21.02
N PRO A 56 17.85 0.57 -21.67
CA PRO A 56 17.87 2.04 -21.79
C PRO A 56 16.71 2.63 -22.61
N ASN A 57 16.08 1.85 -23.48
CA ASN A 57 15.00 2.29 -24.38
C ASN A 57 13.74 1.41 -24.25
N HIS A 58 13.48 0.85 -23.05
CA HIS A 58 12.32 -0.02 -22.85
C HIS A 58 11.01 0.77 -22.97
N ALA A 59 9.97 0.14 -23.53
CA ALA A 59 8.68 0.79 -23.80
C ALA A 59 7.99 1.37 -22.54
N ILE A 60 8.32 0.82 -21.36
CA ILE A 60 7.86 1.29 -20.05
C ILE A 60 9.04 1.67 -19.15
N ALA A 61 9.87 2.62 -19.61
CA ALA A 61 11.06 3.09 -18.91
C ALA A 61 10.80 3.48 -17.44
N SER A 62 9.63 4.05 -17.14
CA SER A 62 9.26 4.43 -15.77
C SER A 62 9.15 3.25 -14.80
N TYR A 63 8.73 2.08 -15.29
CA TYR A 63 8.75 0.85 -14.49
C TYR A 63 10.15 0.24 -14.37
N VAL A 64 11.03 0.48 -15.35
CA VAL A 64 12.45 0.08 -15.25
C VAL A 64 13.11 0.85 -14.10
N ASP A 65 12.91 2.17 -14.06
CA ASP A 65 13.42 3.02 -12.99
C ASP A 65 12.86 2.62 -11.62
N TYR A 66 11.56 2.34 -11.57
CA TYR A 66 10.89 1.91 -10.34
C TYR A 66 11.47 0.61 -9.80
N TYR A 67 11.58 -0.44 -10.64
CA TYR A 67 12.12 -1.72 -10.20
C TYR A 67 13.61 -1.67 -9.89
N ARG A 68 14.36 -0.73 -10.49
CA ARG A 68 15.75 -0.46 -10.11
C ARG A 68 15.85 0.14 -8.70
N LEU A 69 14.96 1.07 -8.35
CA LEU A 69 15.03 1.81 -7.09
C LEU A 69 14.37 1.05 -5.93
N LYS A 70 13.27 0.34 -6.16
CA LYS A 70 12.44 -0.29 -5.13
C LYS A 70 13.23 -1.16 -4.11
N PRO A 71 14.16 -2.05 -4.50
CA PRO A 71 14.93 -2.86 -3.55
C PRO A 71 15.81 -2.04 -2.59
N ARG A 72 16.16 -0.83 -3.02
CA ARG A 72 17.00 0.09 -2.27
C ARG A 72 16.19 1.08 -1.45
N LEU A 73 14.86 0.96 -1.39
CA LEU A 73 14.03 2.00 -0.77
C LEU A 73 14.41 2.32 0.68
N ARG A 74 14.94 1.34 1.42
CA ARG A 74 15.41 1.51 2.81
C ARG A 74 16.81 2.14 2.92
N SER A 75 17.60 2.12 1.87
CA SER A 75 19.00 2.59 1.86
C SER A 75 19.26 3.76 0.91
N ALA A 76 18.34 4.02 -0.04
CA ALA A 76 18.36 5.17 -0.92
C ALA A 76 18.18 6.46 -0.12
N SER A 77 18.80 7.54 -0.60
CA SER A 77 18.60 8.85 0.03
C SER A 77 17.21 9.39 -0.29
N GLY A 78 16.69 10.28 0.56
CA GLY A 78 15.45 10.99 0.27
C GLY A 78 15.53 11.81 -1.03
N ASP A 79 16.72 12.30 -1.39
CA ASP A 79 16.93 13.02 -2.65
C ASP A 79 16.79 12.09 -3.87
N GLU A 80 17.38 10.89 -3.83
CA GLU A 80 17.25 9.89 -4.91
C GLU A 80 15.78 9.53 -5.16
N ILE A 81 14.99 9.38 -4.09
CA ILE A 81 13.54 9.09 -4.20
C ILE A 81 12.77 10.31 -4.71
N ARG A 82 13.08 11.52 -4.23
CA ARG A 82 12.45 12.76 -4.73
C ARG A 82 12.76 13.00 -6.20
N ASP A 83 13.97 12.71 -6.66
CA ASP A 83 14.34 12.80 -8.07
C ASP A 83 13.50 11.86 -8.92
N PHE A 84 13.30 10.61 -8.48
CA PHE A 84 12.38 9.68 -9.14
C PHE A 84 10.96 10.23 -9.20
N LEU A 85 10.44 10.73 -8.07
CA LEU A 85 9.07 11.26 -7.99
C LEU A 85 8.87 12.50 -8.87
N GLN A 86 9.89 13.34 -9.00
CA GLN A 86 9.87 14.54 -9.84
C GLN A 86 9.97 14.16 -11.33
N HIS A 87 10.83 13.19 -11.67
CA HIS A 87 10.99 12.73 -13.05
C HIS A 87 9.70 12.08 -13.59
N HIS A 88 8.99 11.34 -12.73
CA HIS A 88 7.76 10.63 -13.07
C HIS A 88 6.49 11.35 -12.57
N GLN A 89 6.55 12.65 -12.30
CA GLN A 89 5.46 13.42 -11.69
C GLN A 89 4.13 13.26 -12.46
N GLY A 90 3.03 13.05 -11.72
CA GLY A 90 1.69 12.89 -12.28
C GLY A 90 1.40 11.49 -12.86
N SER A 91 2.35 10.57 -12.81
CA SER A 91 2.15 9.18 -13.22
C SER A 91 1.72 8.28 -12.05
N ALA A 92 1.04 7.17 -12.37
CA ALA A 92 0.67 6.16 -11.39
C ALA A 92 1.89 5.50 -10.73
N ILE A 93 3.04 5.40 -11.43
CA ILE A 93 4.23 4.78 -10.88
C ILE A 93 4.96 5.68 -9.87
N ALA A 94 4.89 7.01 -10.05
CA ALA A 94 5.33 7.95 -9.03
C ALA A 94 4.45 7.85 -7.77
N ASP A 95 3.14 7.74 -7.92
CA ASP A 95 2.24 7.59 -6.78
C ASP A 95 2.45 6.25 -6.05
N ARG A 96 2.71 5.17 -6.80
CA ARG A 96 3.12 3.88 -6.24
C ARG A 96 4.41 3.97 -5.43
N MET A 97 5.46 4.59 -5.98
CA MET A 97 6.72 4.80 -5.27
C MET A 97 6.52 5.65 -4.01
N ARG A 98 5.66 6.67 -4.08
CA ARG A 98 5.32 7.50 -2.92
C ARG A 98 4.65 6.70 -1.82
N ASN A 99 3.69 5.84 -2.15
CA ASN A 99 3.09 4.93 -1.16
C ASN A 99 4.17 4.06 -0.48
N ASP A 100 5.00 3.37 -1.28
CA ASP A 100 6.06 2.51 -0.75
C ASP A 100 7.01 3.30 0.16
N TRP A 101 7.37 4.54 -0.23
CA TRP A 101 8.25 5.38 0.58
C TRP A 101 7.56 5.87 1.87
N LEU A 102 6.28 6.26 1.81
CA LEU A 102 5.51 6.66 2.99
C LEU A 102 5.41 5.55 4.03
N LEU A 103 5.29 4.29 3.60
CA LEU A 103 5.32 3.15 4.51
C LEU A 103 6.66 3.04 5.24
N GLU A 104 7.78 3.25 4.56
CA GLU A 104 9.11 3.22 5.18
C GLU A 104 9.35 4.44 6.09
N LEU A 105 8.94 5.65 5.67
CA LEU A 105 8.98 6.86 6.50
C LEU A 105 8.17 6.69 7.79
N GLY A 106 6.95 6.16 7.67
CA GLY A 106 6.07 5.89 8.79
C GLY A 106 6.63 4.83 9.75
N ARG A 107 7.23 3.75 9.22
CA ARG A 107 7.97 2.75 10.02
C ARG A 107 9.11 3.39 10.82
N ASN A 108 9.88 4.25 10.16
CA ASN A 108 11.03 4.93 10.77
C ASN A 108 10.64 6.13 11.66
N ARG A 109 9.35 6.48 11.73
CA ARG A 109 8.84 7.65 12.46
C ARG A 109 9.45 8.96 11.97
N ASP A 110 9.84 9.02 10.70
CA ASP A 110 10.34 10.23 10.05
C ASP A 110 9.16 11.12 9.65
N TRP A 111 8.56 11.76 10.65
CA TRP A 111 7.36 12.59 10.47
C TRP A 111 7.62 13.81 9.61
N LEU A 112 8.84 14.38 9.67
CA LEU A 112 9.20 15.53 8.86
C LEU A 112 9.07 15.23 7.36
N ASN A 113 9.68 14.14 6.89
CA ASN A 113 9.54 13.77 5.48
C ASN A 113 8.15 13.18 5.19
N PHE A 114 7.57 12.41 6.11
CA PHE A 114 6.25 11.81 5.93
C PHE A 114 5.18 12.87 5.67
N ASP A 115 5.11 13.92 6.49
CA ASP A 115 4.09 14.97 6.39
C ASP A 115 4.28 15.84 5.14
N GLN A 116 5.49 15.94 4.60
CA GLN A 116 5.74 16.62 3.33
C GLN A 116 5.25 15.79 2.13
N GLN A 117 5.35 14.47 2.21
CA GLN A 117 5.02 13.58 1.10
C GLN A 117 3.58 13.11 1.13
N TYR A 118 2.97 12.92 2.31
CA TYR A 118 1.65 12.34 2.44
C TYR A 118 0.55 13.14 1.69
N PRO A 119 0.52 14.48 1.75
CA PRO A 119 -0.45 15.27 0.97
C PRO A 119 -0.28 15.15 -0.56
N LEU A 120 0.85 14.62 -1.02
CA LEU A 120 1.15 14.40 -2.45
C LEU A 120 0.80 12.99 -2.91
N PHE A 121 0.35 12.10 -2.01
CA PHE A 121 -0.14 10.77 -2.34
C PHE A 121 -1.57 10.88 -2.83
N VAL A 122 -1.75 10.79 -4.15
CA VAL A 122 -3.02 11.11 -4.81
C VAL A 122 -4.04 9.98 -4.64
N LEU A 123 -3.59 8.73 -4.73
CA LEU A 123 -4.49 7.59 -4.65
C LEU A 123 -5.04 7.40 -3.23
N ASP A 124 -4.24 7.70 -2.20
CA ASP A 124 -4.59 7.63 -0.77
C ASP A 124 -5.44 6.39 -0.44
N ASP A 125 -5.04 5.21 -0.94
CA ASP A 125 -5.77 3.96 -0.81
C ASP A 125 -5.14 2.99 0.21
N ASP A 126 -3.93 3.28 0.68
CA ASP A 126 -3.20 2.45 1.63
C ASP A 126 -3.58 2.79 3.08
N ILE A 127 -4.31 1.88 3.73
CA ILE A 127 -4.74 2.04 5.12
C ILE A 127 -3.57 2.17 6.10
N GLN A 128 -2.42 1.54 5.82
CA GLN A 128 -1.26 1.64 6.70
C GLN A 128 -0.64 3.04 6.63
N VAL A 129 -0.59 3.64 5.44
CA VAL A 129 -0.18 5.05 5.29
C VAL A 129 -1.15 5.97 6.02
N LYS A 130 -2.47 5.76 5.90
CA LYS A 130 -3.47 6.54 6.66
C LYS A 130 -3.25 6.44 8.17
N CYS A 131 -3.00 5.22 8.68
CA CYS A 131 -2.71 5.00 10.08
C CYS A 131 -1.42 5.71 10.54
N TYR A 132 -0.39 5.74 9.69
CA TYR A 132 0.81 6.56 9.95
C TYR A 132 0.52 8.06 9.93
N GLY A 133 -0.34 8.54 9.03
CA GLY A 133 -0.78 9.94 9.01
C GLY A 133 -1.48 10.36 10.30
N LEU A 134 -2.41 9.53 10.80
CA LEU A 134 -3.06 9.79 12.09
C LEU A 134 -2.08 9.75 13.27
N MET A 135 -1.11 8.82 13.23
CA MET A 135 -0.10 8.72 14.28
C MET A 135 0.84 9.93 14.29
N SER A 136 1.26 10.42 13.13
CA SER A 136 2.06 11.65 12.96
C SER A 136 1.35 12.85 13.60
N ARG A 137 0.06 13.01 13.34
CA ARG A 137 -0.80 14.04 13.98
C ARG A 137 -0.91 13.84 15.49
N ALA A 138 -1.15 12.62 15.95
CA ALA A 138 -1.27 12.31 17.38
C ALA A 138 -0.02 12.67 18.18
N VAL A 139 1.18 12.36 17.65
CA VAL A 139 2.44 12.67 18.35
C VAL A 139 2.76 14.17 18.42
N ARG A 140 2.13 14.98 17.55
CA ARG A 140 2.17 16.46 17.64
C ARG A 140 1.12 17.04 18.59
N GLY A 141 0.36 16.19 19.28
CA GLY A 141 -0.65 16.60 20.25
C GLY A 141 -2.04 16.86 19.65
N GLU A 142 -2.26 16.55 18.37
CA GLU A 142 -3.60 16.64 17.79
C GLU A 142 -4.49 15.51 18.33
N ASN A 143 -5.76 15.82 18.63
CA ASN A 143 -6.75 14.79 18.94
C ASN A 143 -7.29 14.20 17.62
N VAL A 144 -6.95 12.94 17.37
CA VAL A 144 -7.33 12.18 16.16
C VAL A 144 -8.25 11.02 16.46
N ALA A 145 -8.79 10.91 17.67
CA ALA A 145 -9.60 9.77 18.08
C ALA A 145 -10.83 9.54 17.18
N GLY A 146 -11.48 10.62 16.74
CA GLY A 146 -12.61 10.55 15.80
C GLY A 146 -12.21 9.95 14.45
N ASP A 147 -11.14 10.48 13.84
CA ASP A 147 -10.62 10.00 12.55
C ASP A 147 -10.14 8.55 12.64
N ALA A 148 -9.49 8.18 13.76
CA ALA A 148 -9.03 6.83 14.00
C ALA A 148 -10.19 5.83 14.12
N ARG A 149 -11.29 6.18 14.81
CA ARG A 149 -12.49 5.33 14.86
C ARG A 149 -13.12 5.13 13.48
N ALA A 150 -13.14 6.17 12.65
CA ALA A 150 -13.67 6.07 11.29
C ALA A 150 -12.79 5.20 10.38
N LEU A 151 -11.46 5.23 10.57
CA LEU A 151 -10.50 4.44 9.78
C LEU A 151 -10.43 2.97 10.22
N LEU A 152 -10.48 2.71 11.53
CA LEU A 152 -10.27 1.41 12.14
C LEU A 152 -11.57 0.57 12.17
N VAL A 153 -11.99 0.13 10.98
CA VAL A 153 -13.24 -0.64 10.77
C VAL A 153 -13.06 -2.02 10.15
N ASN A 154 -11.85 -2.38 9.69
CA ASN A 154 -11.54 -3.66 9.06
C ASN A 154 -10.26 -4.28 9.66
N PRO A 155 -10.34 -4.91 10.85
CA PRO A 155 -9.17 -5.47 11.55
C PRO A 155 -8.30 -6.44 10.75
N PRO A 156 -8.83 -7.33 9.88
CA PRO A 156 -8.01 -8.15 8.99
C PRO A 156 -7.02 -7.34 8.14
N GLY A 157 -7.35 -6.09 7.78
CA GLY A 157 -6.55 -5.22 6.93
C GLY A 157 -5.59 -4.27 7.66
N TYR A 158 -5.54 -4.27 9.00
CA TYR A 158 -4.81 -3.25 9.77
C TYR A 158 -3.30 -3.23 9.54
N GLY A 159 -2.68 -4.39 9.33
CA GLY A 159 -1.22 -4.49 9.33
C GLY A 159 -0.60 -3.93 10.62
N ASP A 160 0.69 -3.60 10.55
CA ASP A 160 1.47 -3.17 11.73
C ASP A 160 1.27 -1.67 12.02
N ALA A 161 1.04 -0.86 10.99
CA ALA A 161 0.85 0.58 11.15
C ALA A 161 -0.42 0.90 11.96
N CYS A 162 -1.55 0.28 11.64
CA CYS A 162 -2.80 0.52 12.35
C CYS A 162 -2.80 -0.11 13.74
N ALA A 163 -2.12 -1.25 13.93
CA ALA A 163 -1.88 -1.78 15.27
C ALA A 163 -1.05 -0.81 16.13
N SER A 164 -0.03 -0.18 15.54
CA SER A 164 0.78 0.85 16.20
C SER A 164 -0.02 2.11 16.53
N LEU A 165 -0.93 2.52 15.63
CA LEU A 165 -1.83 3.64 15.88
C LEU A 165 -2.71 3.38 17.10
N ILE A 166 -3.37 2.22 17.18
CA ILE A 166 -4.22 1.85 18.33
C ILE A 166 -3.42 1.91 19.64
N ALA A 167 -2.22 1.33 19.66
CA ALA A 167 -1.35 1.37 20.84
C ALA A 167 -0.93 2.80 21.20
N THR A 168 -0.61 3.63 20.21
CA THR A 168 -0.24 5.04 20.41
C THR A 168 -1.39 5.83 21.01
N LEU A 169 -2.61 5.67 20.48
CA LEU A 169 -3.79 6.39 20.98
C LEU A 169 -4.19 5.93 22.38
N ALA A 170 -4.02 4.65 22.70
CA ALA A 170 -4.22 4.15 24.06
C ALA A 170 -3.22 4.77 25.05
N GLN A 171 -1.93 4.80 24.69
CA GLN A 171 -0.88 5.41 25.52
C GLN A 171 -1.08 6.92 25.69
N ALA A 172 -1.56 7.61 24.66
CA ALA A 172 -1.86 9.04 24.70
C ALA A 172 -3.19 9.36 25.40
N GLY A 173 -3.95 8.35 25.85
CA GLY A 173 -5.26 8.52 26.48
C GLY A 173 -6.36 9.00 25.53
N GLN A 174 -6.13 8.97 24.20
CA GLN A 174 -7.13 9.30 23.19
C GLN A 174 -8.09 8.14 22.91
N PHE A 175 -7.60 6.90 23.05
CA PHE A 175 -8.42 5.70 23.09
C PHE A 175 -8.56 5.21 24.53
N ASP A 176 -9.80 5.03 24.97
CA ASP A 176 -10.12 4.51 26.29
C ASP A 176 -10.38 2.99 26.26
N ALA A 177 -10.79 2.44 27.40
CA ALA A 177 -11.14 1.02 27.50
C ALA A 177 -12.32 0.64 26.58
N ASN A 178 -13.26 1.55 26.32
CA ASN A 178 -14.39 1.28 25.44
C ASN A 178 -13.94 1.17 23.98
N ASP A 179 -13.01 2.05 23.55
CA ASP A 179 -12.41 1.99 22.22
C ASP A 179 -11.67 0.67 21.99
N LEU A 180 -10.86 0.25 22.96
CA LEU A 180 -10.12 -1.01 22.88
C LEU A 180 -11.05 -2.22 22.90
N LEU A 181 -12.11 -2.20 23.72
CA LEU A 181 -13.13 -3.26 23.72
C LEU A 181 -13.91 -3.29 22.41
N ALA A 182 -14.18 -2.14 21.77
CA ALA A 182 -14.81 -2.09 20.45
C ALA A 182 -13.91 -2.73 19.39
N GLN A 183 -12.61 -2.42 19.39
CA GLN A 183 -11.64 -3.05 18.48
C GLN A 183 -11.50 -4.56 18.73
N LEU A 184 -11.50 -5.00 20.00
CA LEU A 184 -11.47 -6.42 20.37
C LEU A 184 -12.68 -7.17 19.81
N ARG A 185 -13.90 -6.64 20.00
CA ARG A 185 -15.14 -7.25 19.51
C ARG A 185 -15.17 -7.32 17.99
N LEU A 186 -14.86 -6.20 17.32
CA LEU A 186 -14.83 -6.13 15.86
C LEU A 186 -13.83 -7.12 15.26
N ALA A 187 -12.65 -7.26 15.88
CA ALA A 187 -11.65 -8.23 15.45
C ALA A 187 -12.13 -9.68 15.65
N GLY A 188 -12.82 -9.97 16.76
CA GLY A 188 -13.44 -11.26 17.01
C GLY A 188 -14.51 -11.63 15.98
N GLU A 189 -15.40 -10.69 15.66
CA GLU A 189 -16.47 -10.85 14.66
C GLU A 189 -15.93 -11.14 13.25
N GLN A 190 -14.74 -10.61 12.92
CA GLN A 190 -14.09 -10.79 11.62
C GLN A 190 -13.01 -11.89 11.65
N HIS A 191 -12.95 -12.71 12.70
CA HIS A 191 -11.96 -13.78 12.87
C HIS A 191 -10.49 -13.30 12.79
N ALA A 192 -10.24 -12.04 13.12
CA ALA A 192 -8.93 -11.42 13.11
C ALA A 192 -8.21 -11.62 14.47
N THR A 193 -7.74 -12.85 14.71
CA THR A 193 -7.18 -13.25 16.02
C THR A 193 -5.94 -12.44 16.43
N GLY A 194 -5.10 -12.02 15.48
CA GLY A 194 -3.96 -11.14 15.73
C GLY A 194 -4.37 -9.79 16.32
N PRO A 195 -5.18 -8.97 15.60
CA PRO A 195 -5.75 -7.74 16.13
C PRO A 195 -6.51 -7.91 17.45
N ALA A 196 -7.33 -8.97 17.58
CA ALA A 196 -8.07 -9.24 18.82
C ALA A 196 -7.13 -9.42 20.02
N ARG A 197 -6.10 -10.27 19.90
CA ARG A 197 -5.12 -10.48 20.98
C ARG A 197 -4.39 -9.20 21.36
N ARG A 198 -3.97 -8.38 20.38
CA ARG A 198 -3.31 -7.09 20.65
C ARG A 198 -4.23 -6.14 21.42
N ALA A 199 -5.50 -6.05 21.07
CA ALA A 199 -6.46 -5.23 21.79
C ALA A 199 -6.67 -5.73 23.24
N ALA A 200 -6.75 -7.04 23.44
CA ALA A 200 -6.85 -7.64 24.78
C ALA A 200 -5.62 -7.35 25.67
N VAL A 201 -4.41 -7.38 25.09
CA VAL A 201 -3.18 -7.02 25.80
C VAL A 201 -3.19 -5.54 26.22
N LEU A 202 -3.65 -4.65 25.34
CA LEU A 202 -3.80 -3.22 25.68
C LEU A 202 -4.85 -2.97 26.79
N LEU A 203 -5.81 -3.89 26.96
CA LEU A 203 -6.79 -3.91 28.06
C LEU A 203 -6.22 -4.52 29.36
N GLY A 204 -4.95 -4.95 29.37
CA GLY A 204 -4.28 -5.49 30.55
C GLY A 204 -4.29 -7.02 30.66
N ALA A 205 -4.74 -7.75 29.63
CA ALA A 205 -4.57 -9.20 29.60
C ALA A 205 -3.09 -9.56 29.36
N THR A 206 -2.63 -10.64 29.97
CA THR A 206 -1.37 -11.29 29.56
C THR A 206 -1.51 -11.91 28.17
N ASP A 207 -0.39 -12.13 27.46
CA ASP A 207 -0.41 -12.80 26.15
C ASP A 207 -1.11 -14.17 26.21
N THR A 208 -0.90 -14.92 27.30
CA THR A 208 -1.54 -16.22 27.52
C THR A 208 -3.06 -16.08 27.71
N GLN A 209 -3.51 -15.10 28.48
CA GLN A 209 -4.94 -14.84 28.67
C GLN A 209 -5.60 -14.37 27.36
N ALA A 210 -4.93 -13.48 26.61
CA ALA A 210 -5.40 -13.00 25.32
C ALA A 210 -5.53 -14.15 24.32
N ALA A 211 -4.53 -15.03 24.22
CA ALA A 211 -4.58 -16.21 23.36
C ALA A 211 -5.70 -17.17 23.79
N GLN A 212 -5.87 -17.45 25.08
CA GLN A 212 -6.95 -18.32 25.57
C GLN A 212 -8.34 -17.74 25.25
N ALA A 213 -8.54 -16.45 25.49
CA ALA A 213 -9.83 -15.80 25.25
C ALA A 213 -10.19 -15.74 23.75
N VAL A 214 -9.21 -15.54 22.87
CA VAL A 214 -9.44 -15.35 21.43
C VAL A 214 -9.44 -16.67 20.67
N ASP A 215 -8.48 -17.55 20.95
CA ASP A 215 -8.27 -18.77 20.16
C ASP A 215 -9.11 -19.95 20.69
N VAL A 216 -9.45 -19.97 21.99
CA VAL A 216 -10.22 -21.04 22.65
C VAL A 216 -11.27 -20.51 23.66
N PRO A 217 -12.22 -19.67 23.24
CA PRO A 217 -13.14 -18.95 24.14
C PRO A 217 -13.98 -19.86 25.05
N ALA A 218 -14.37 -21.05 24.58
CA ALA A 218 -15.11 -22.01 25.39
C ALA A 218 -14.33 -22.50 26.63
N LEU A 219 -13.00 -22.63 26.52
CA LEU A 219 -12.14 -23.02 27.64
C LEU A 219 -11.90 -21.83 28.60
N ALA A 220 -11.87 -20.61 28.07
CA ALA A 220 -11.72 -19.41 28.88
C ALA A 220 -12.97 -19.14 29.75
N LEU A 221 -14.17 -19.40 29.24
CA LEU A 221 -15.43 -19.20 29.97
C LEU A 221 -15.73 -20.29 31.00
N ALA A 222 -15.02 -21.41 30.97
CA ALA A 222 -15.20 -22.53 31.90
C ALA A 222 -14.38 -22.40 33.20
N ARG A 223 -13.66 -21.28 33.37
CA ARG A 223 -12.82 -20.97 34.54
C ARG A 223 -13.35 -19.74 35.25
#